data_AF-A0A1V3A1U0-F1
#
_entry.id   AF-A0A1V3A1U0-F1
#
_cell.length_a   1.000
_cell.length_b   1.000
_cell.length_c   1.000
_cell.angle_alpha   90.00
_cell.angle_beta   90.00
_cell.angle_gamma   90.00
#
_symmetry.space_group_name_H-M   'P 1'
#
loop_
_entity.id
_entity.type
_entity.pdbx_description
1 polymer ?
#
loop_
_entity_poly.entity_id
_entity_poly.type
_entity_poly.pdbx_seq_one_letter_code
_entity_poly.pdbx_strand_id
1 'polypeptide(L)'
;MGKQTHVAKLETDIAEAYRLNEQSADAADKARAEYESAISAGNFDDAKAHQSAAAEHDAEARRWKDRIDALEAKRPEAESKDAMPTYRQAQKEAQGAIQAEADCHQRVAEAIQHLSELRRELDQVHSAAGGAIAAAHRAADAAHQPRDEFKQRSRFEAVADLGTLADLSRELRNMAGHQAQTMQAARERARKAA
;
A
#
# COMPACT_ATOMS: atom_id res chain seq x y z
N MET A 1 -17.25 25.36 7.94
CA MET A 1 -18.19 24.65 7.05
C MET A 1 -17.48 23.45 6.47
N GLY A 2 -17.84 22.23 6.90
CA GLY A 2 -17.26 21.01 6.34
C GLY A 2 -17.69 20.85 4.88
N LYS A 3 -16.77 20.44 3.99
CA LYS A 3 -17.12 20.11 2.60
C LYS A 3 -18.14 18.97 2.62
N GLN A 4 -19.28 19.17 1.98
CA GLN A 4 -20.27 18.12 1.77
C GLN A 4 -19.67 17.04 0.88
N THR A 5 -19.75 15.78 1.31
CA THR A 5 -19.21 14.63 0.56
C THR A 5 -20.10 14.27 -0.63
N HIS A 6 -19.56 13.54 -1.60
CA HIS A 6 -20.34 13.08 -2.75
C HIS A 6 -21.48 12.15 -2.32
N VAL A 7 -21.24 11.27 -1.34
CA VAL A 7 -22.27 10.42 -0.74
C VAL A 7 -23.33 11.26 -0.03
N ALA A 8 -22.96 12.24 0.80
CA ALA A 8 -23.94 13.06 1.51
C ALA A 8 -24.84 13.87 0.57
N LYS A 9 -24.28 14.34 -0.56
CA LYS A 9 -25.07 14.98 -1.62
C LYS A 9 -26.03 13.97 -2.28
N LEU A 10 -25.55 12.79 -2.62
CA LEU A 10 -26.36 11.74 -3.24
C LEU A 10 -27.51 11.29 -2.32
N GLU A 11 -27.26 11.16 -1.02
CA GLU A 11 -28.28 10.81 -0.01
C GLU A 11 -29.36 11.89 0.11
N THR A 12 -28.98 13.17 0.00
CA THR A 12 -29.94 14.28 -0.04
C THR A 12 -30.83 14.19 -1.29
N ASP A 13 -30.23 13.94 -2.46
CA ASP A 13 -30.96 13.82 -3.74
C ASP A 13 -31.91 12.59 -3.73
N ILE A 14 -31.48 11.47 -3.13
CA ILE A 14 -32.29 10.26 -2.96
C ILE A 14 -33.47 10.53 -2.02
N ALA A 15 -33.22 11.15 -0.86
CA ALA A 15 -34.27 11.47 0.11
C ALA A 15 -35.34 12.41 -0.49
N GLU A 16 -34.93 13.39 -1.29
CA GLU A 16 -35.87 14.25 -2.00
C GLU A 16 -36.70 13.49 -3.04
N ALA A 17 -36.08 12.58 -3.80
CA ALA A 17 -36.78 11.76 -4.77
C ALA A 17 -37.78 10.79 -4.12
N TYR A 18 -37.44 10.20 -2.95
CA TYR A 18 -38.38 9.41 -2.15
C TYR A 18 -39.57 10.25 -1.68
N ARG A 19 -39.33 11.46 -1.16
CA ARG A 19 -40.41 12.37 -0.73
C ARG A 19 -41.35 12.71 -1.88
N LEU A 20 -40.82 12.97 -3.08
CA LEU A 20 -41.63 13.29 -4.27
C LEU A 20 -42.40 12.07 -4.79
N ASN A 21 -41.80 10.88 -4.74
CA ASN A 21 -42.46 9.62 -5.08
C ASN A 21 -43.68 9.36 -4.16
N GLU A 22 -43.49 9.51 -2.85
CA GLU A 22 -44.55 9.33 -1.85
C GLU A 22 -45.69 10.34 -2.07
N GLN A 23 -45.36 11.61 -2.31
CA GLN A 23 -46.37 12.64 -2.62
C GLN A 23 -47.19 12.32 -3.89
N SER A 24 -46.55 11.83 -4.95
CA SER A 24 -47.26 11.43 -6.16
C SER A 24 -48.10 10.16 -5.95
N ALA A 25 -47.63 9.21 -5.15
CA ALA A 25 -48.38 7.99 -4.82
C ALA A 25 -49.64 8.32 -3.99
N ASP A 26 -49.51 9.14 -2.95
CA ASP A 26 -50.63 9.60 -2.14
C ASP A 26 -51.66 10.38 -2.98
N ALA A 27 -51.20 11.21 -3.91
CA ALA A 27 -52.07 11.94 -4.83
C ALA A 27 -52.80 11.01 -5.80
N ALA A 28 -52.16 9.96 -6.29
CA ALA A 28 -52.79 8.94 -7.12
C ALA A 28 -53.88 8.18 -6.35
N ASP A 29 -53.60 7.76 -5.12
CA ASP A 29 -54.56 7.05 -4.27
C ASP A 29 -55.75 7.92 -3.89
N LYS A 30 -55.52 9.21 -3.61
CA LYS A 30 -56.59 10.19 -3.39
C LYS A 30 -57.47 10.33 -4.65
N ALA A 31 -56.86 10.47 -5.84
CA ALA A 31 -57.61 10.60 -7.08
C ALA A 31 -58.42 9.32 -7.41
N ARG A 32 -57.91 8.13 -7.08
CA ARG A 32 -58.67 6.87 -7.19
C ARG A 32 -59.89 6.83 -6.27
N ALA A 33 -59.74 7.28 -5.02
CA ALA A 33 -60.85 7.36 -4.08
C ALA A 33 -61.92 8.38 -4.54
N GLU A 34 -61.50 9.53 -5.09
CA GLU A 34 -62.41 10.53 -5.67
C GLU A 34 -63.13 9.99 -6.92
N TYR A 35 -62.43 9.22 -7.75
CA TYR A 35 -63.03 8.50 -8.88
C TYR A 35 -64.14 7.54 -8.43
N GLU A 36 -63.87 6.66 -7.46
CA GLU A 36 -64.84 5.69 -6.95
C GLU A 36 -66.08 6.37 -6.35
N SER A 37 -65.86 7.49 -5.66
CA SER A 37 -66.92 8.35 -5.13
C SER A 37 -67.78 8.96 -6.24
N ALA A 38 -67.15 9.53 -7.28
CA ALA A 38 -67.85 10.14 -8.42
C ALA A 38 -68.65 9.11 -9.24
N ILE A 39 -68.12 7.90 -9.42
CA ILE A 39 -68.84 6.77 -10.04
C ILE A 39 -70.08 6.40 -9.23
N SER A 40 -69.93 6.31 -7.90
CA SER A 40 -71.04 5.97 -7.00
C SER A 40 -72.14 7.05 -6.99
N ALA A 41 -71.76 8.31 -7.19
CA ALA A 41 -72.68 9.44 -7.30
C ALA A 41 -73.33 9.59 -8.69
N GLY A 42 -72.93 8.79 -9.69
CA GLY A 42 -73.40 8.88 -11.06
C GLY A 42 -72.88 10.09 -11.84
N ASN A 43 -71.81 10.74 -11.36
CA ASN A 43 -71.20 11.88 -12.03
C ASN A 43 -70.01 11.42 -12.88
N PHE A 44 -70.30 11.05 -14.12
CA PHE A 44 -69.33 10.43 -15.03
C PHE A 44 -68.26 11.40 -15.55
N ASP A 45 -68.56 12.71 -15.63
CA ASP A 45 -67.59 13.71 -16.07
C ASP A 45 -66.49 13.91 -15.01
N ASP A 46 -66.88 14.02 -13.73
CA ASP A 46 -65.92 14.10 -12.62
C ASP A 46 -65.13 12.79 -12.47
N ALA A 47 -65.78 11.63 -12.62
CA ALA A 47 -65.10 10.35 -12.60
C ALA A 47 -64.00 10.28 -13.68
N LYS A 48 -64.29 10.72 -14.91
CA LYS A 48 -63.29 10.74 -15.99
C LYS A 48 -62.10 11.66 -15.66
N ALA A 49 -62.34 12.82 -15.04
CA ALA A 49 -61.29 13.73 -14.62
C ALA A 49 -60.39 13.09 -13.54
N HIS A 50 -60.99 12.50 -12.50
CA HIS A 50 -60.24 11.82 -11.43
C HIS A 50 -59.48 10.59 -11.92
N GLN A 51 -60.01 9.84 -12.88
CA GLN A 51 -59.29 8.74 -13.52
C GLN A 51 -58.05 9.22 -14.27
N SER A 52 -58.13 10.34 -14.99
CA SER A 52 -56.98 10.93 -15.69
C SER A 52 -55.93 11.41 -14.69
N ALA A 53 -56.35 12.09 -13.62
CA ALA A 53 -55.46 12.57 -12.56
C ALA A 53 -54.73 11.42 -11.85
N ALA A 54 -55.43 10.31 -11.55
CA ALA A 54 -54.80 9.11 -10.98
C ALA A 54 -53.72 8.53 -11.91
N ALA A 55 -53.99 8.45 -13.22
CA ALA A 55 -53.04 7.94 -14.19
C ALA A 55 -51.80 8.86 -14.34
N GLU A 56 -51.99 10.18 -14.27
CA GLU A 56 -50.90 11.16 -14.29
C GLU A 56 -50.00 11.04 -13.06
N HIS A 57 -50.59 10.98 -11.87
CA HIS A 57 -49.85 10.83 -10.61
C HIS A 57 -49.15 9.47 -10.50
N ASP A 58 -49.75 8.38 -11.00
CA ASP A 58 -49.10 7.08 -11.13
C ASP A 58 -47.87 7.13 -12.05
N ALA A 59 -47.97 7.85 -13.18
CA ALA A 59 -46.86 8.01 -14.10
C ALA A 59 -45.74 8.85 -13.47
N GLU A 60 -46.07 9.88 -12.70
CA GLU A 60 -45.10 10.67 -11.93
C GLU A 60 -44.42 9.82 -10.84
N ALA A 61 -45.18 9.05 -10.07
CA ALA A 61 -44.62 8.16 -9.06
C ALA A 61 -43.62 7.18 -9.68
N ARG A 62 -43.96 6.57 -10.83
CA ARG A 62 -43.03 5.69 -11.58
C ARG A 62 -41.75 6.41 -12.01
N ARG A 63 -41.85 7.64 -12.53
CA ARG A 63 -40.66 8.45 -12.89
C ARG A 63 -39.76 8.72 -11.69
N TRP A 64 -40.34 9.04 -10.54
CA TRP A 64 -39.56 9.24 -9.31
C TRP A 64 -38.91 7.95 -8.82
N LYS A 65 -39.59 6.80 -8.98
CA LYS A 65 -39.02 5.50 -8.70
C LYS A 65 -37.82 5.18 -9.60
N ASP A 66 -37.95 5.36 -10.91
CA ASP A 66 -36.84 5.17 -11.86
C ASP A 66 -35.66 6.11 -11.53
N ARG A 67 -35.97 7.33 -11.05
CA ARG A 67 -34.96 8.29 -10.61
C ARG A 67 -34.24 7.83 -9.35
N ILE A 68 -34.93 7.26 -8.37
CA ILE A 68 -34.33 6.69 -7.16
C ILE A 68 -33.35 5.57 -7.56
N ASP A 69 -33.79 4.61 -8.38
CA ASP A 69 -32.96 3.50 -8.84
C ASP A 69 -31.69 4.01 -9.57
N ALA A 70 -31.85 5.03 -10.42
CA ALA A 70 -30.73 5.65 -11.13
C ALA A 70 -29.76 6.42 -10.22
N LEU A 71 -30.24 6.96 -9.09
CA LEU A 71 -29.40 7.60 -8.08
C LEU A 71 -28.69 6.56 -7.21
N GLU A 72 -29.37 5.49 -6.79
CA GLU A 72 -28.77 4.38 -6.05
C GLU A 72 -27.65 3.70 -6.85
N ALA A 73 -27.83 3.53 -8.17
CA ALA A 73 -26.78 3.03 -9.07
C ALA A 73 -25.50 3.89 -9.10
N LYS A 74 -25.57 5.17 -8.71
CA LYS A 74 -24.41 6.09 -8.65
C LYS A 74 -23.68 6.04 -7.31
N ARG A 75 -24.21 5.32 -6.31
CA ARG A 75 -23.60 5.23 -4.97
C ARG A 75 -22.15 4.74 -4.99
N PRO A 76 -21.77 3.68 -5.74
CA PRO A 76 -20.37 3.23 -5.78
C PRO A 76 -19.42 4.29 -6.34
N GLU A 77 -19.85 5.09 -7.32
CA GLU A 77 -19.04 6.17 -7.88
C GLU A 77 -18.84 7.31 -6.87
N ALA A 78 -19.87 7.65 -6.10
CA ALA A 78 -19.79 8.67 -5.05
C ALA A 78 -18.85 8.23 -3.91
N GLU A 79 -19.00 6.99 -3.43
CA GLU A 79 -18.12 6.41 -2.41
C GLU A 79 -16.65 6.36 -2.89
N SER A 80 -16.44 5.97 -4.16
CA SER A 80 -15.11 5.98 -4.78
C SER A 80 -14.49 7.37 -4.78
N LYS A 81 -15.24 8.40 -5.19
CA LYS A 81 -14.76 9.80 -5.21
C LYS A 81 -14.40 10.31 -3.83
N ASP A 82 -15.21 9.99 -2.81
CA ASP A 82 -14.95 10.40 -1.42
C ASP A 82 -13.71 9.70 -0.84
N ALA A 83 -13.48 8.42 -1.18
CA ALA A 83 -12.34 7.64 -0.70
C ALA A 83 -11.02 7.96 -1.46
N MET A 84 -11.11 8.48 -2.69
CA MET A 84 -9.95 8.62 -3.57
C MET A 84 -8.81 9.51 -3.05
N PRO A 85 -9.07 10.66 -2.39
CA PRO A 85 -8.00 11.47 -1.80
C PRO A 85 -7.18 10.69 -0.77
N THR A 86 -7.86 9.97 0.14
CA THR A 86 -7.21 9.15 1.17
C THR A 86 -6.41 8.00 0.56
N TYR A 87 -6.97 7.33 -0.46
CA TYR A 87 -6.27 6.29 -1.20
C TYR A 87 -5.00 6.81 -1.88
N ARG A 88 -5.06 7.98 -2.55
CA ARG A 88 -3.88 8.59 -3.19
C ARG A 88 -2.81 8.96 -2.18
N GLN A 89 -3.20 9.46 -1.01
CA GLN A 89 -2.27 9.76 0.07
C GLN A 89 -1.58 8.48 0.58
N ALA A 90 -2.35 7.42 0.86
CA ALA A 90 -1.80 6.13 1.27
C ALA A 90 -0.88 5.52 0.20
N GLN A 91 -1.21 5.66 -1.08
CA GLN A 91 -0.36 5.22 -2.19
C GLN A 91 0.97 5.98 -2.20
N LYS A 92 0.94 7.31 -2.00
CA LYS A 92 2.14 8.14 -1.93
C LYS A 92 3.02 7.75 -0.74
N GLU A 93 2.42 7.48 0.42
CA GLU A 93 3.14 7.02 1.62
C GLU A 93 3.79 5.65 1.40
N ALA A 94 3.05 4.71 0.79
CA ALA A 94 3.59 3.40 0.45
C ALA A 94 4.75 3.49 -0.56
N GLN A 95 4.63 4.33 -1.60
CA GLN A 95 5.73 4.57 -2.55
C GLN A 95 6.95 5.18 -1.85
N GLY A 96 6.74 6.13 -0.92
CA GLY A 96 7.82 6.69 -0.12
C GLY A 96 8.53 5.65 0.75
N ALA A 97 7.78 4.74 1.38
CA ALA A 97 8.34 3.66 2.18
C ALA A 97 9.17 2.68 1.34
N ILE A 98 8.67 2.29 0.15
CA ILE A 98 9.39 1.42 -0.79
C ILE A 98 10.70 2.09 -1.24
N GLN A 99 10.67 3.39 -1.54
CA GLN A 99 11.89 4.11 -1.94
C GLN A 99 12.89 4.17 -0.78
N ALA A 100 12.45 4.44 0.44
CA ALA A 100 13.32 4.46 1.62
C ALA A 100 13.95 3.09 1.90
N GLU A 101 13.22 2.01 1.69
CA GLU A 101 13.74 0.64 1.75
C GLU A 101 14.82 0.41 0.69
N ALA A 102 14.56 0.80 -0.57
CA ALA A 102 15.53 0.68 -1.66
C ALA A 102 16.81 1.49 -1.39
N ASP A 103 16.68 2.72 -0.91
CA ASP A 103 17.81 3.58 -0.54
C ASP A 103 18.64 2.96 0.60
N CYS A 104 17.97 2.33 1.57
CA CYS A 104 18.63 1.61 2.65
C CYS A 104 19.42 0.39 2.12
N HIS A 105 18.82 -0.40 1.24
CA HIS A 105 19.51 -1.52 0.58
C HIS A 105 20.75 -1.06 -0.20
N GLN A 106 20.66 0.05 -0.91
CA GLN A 106 21.78 0.64 -1.64
C GLN A 106 22.92 1.01 -0.68
N ARG A 107 22.62 1.70 0.43
CA ARG A 107 23.61 2.05 1.46
C ARG A 107 24.27 0.83 2.09
N VAL A 108 23.51 -0.24 2.31
CA VAL A 108 24.06 -1.51 2.82
C VAL A 108 24.99 -2.15 1.80
N ALA A 109 24.64 -2.16 0.52
CA ALA A 109 25.50 -2.68 -0.54
C ALA A 109 26.82 -1.92 -0.64
N GLU A 110 26.78 -0.59 -0.58
CA GLU A 110 27.97 0.28 -0.57
C GLU A 110 28.87 0.00 0.65
N ALA A 111 28.28 -0.15 1.84
CA ALA A 111 29.03 -0.48 3.05
C ALA A 111 29.71 -1.86 2.97
N ILE A 112 29.03 -2.87 2.41
CA ILE A 112 29.61 -4.20 2.20
C ILE A 112 30.77 -4.14 1.20
N GLN A 113 30.62 -3.37 0.12
CA GLN A 113 31.70 -3.17 -0.85
C GLN A 113 32.91 -2.50 -0.20
N HIS A 114 32.69 -1.44 0.58
CA HIS A 114 33.77 -0.75 1.26
C HIS A 114 34.49 -1.65 2.28
N LEU A 115 33.74 -2.46 3.04
CA LEU A 115 34.33 -3.46 3.95
C LEU A 115 35.21 -4.48 3.20
N SER A 116 34.77 -4.91 2.01
CA SER A 116 35.54 -5.82 1.14
C SER A 116 36.84 -5.18 0.66
N GLU A 117 36.82 -3.89 0.31
CA GLU A 117 38.00 -3.12 -0.08
C GLU A 117 39.00 -3.00 1.07
N LEU A 118 38.56 -2.59 2.26
CA LEU A 118 39.40 -2.50 3.46
C LEU A 118 40.01 -3.85 3.82
N ARG A 119 39.25 -4.95 3.66
CA ARG A 119 39.77 -6.29 3.90
C ARG A 119 40.90 -6.64 2.93
N ARG A 120 40.75 -6.32 1.65
CA ARG A 120 41.81 -6.55 0.65
C ARG A 120 43.06 -5.74 0.96
N GLU A 121 42.90 -4.49 1.36
CA GLU A 121 44.02 -3.64 1.78
C GLU A 121 44.75 -4.22 3.00
N LEU A 122 44.00 -4.66 4.02
CA LEU A 122 44.56 -5.29 5.21
C LEU A 122 45.35 -6.58 4.86
N ASP A 123 44.80 -7.42 3.99
CA ASP A 123 45.48 -8.64 3.53
C ASP A 123 46.80 -8.31 2.79
N GLN A 124 46.83 -7.24 1.98
CA GLN A 124 48.04 -6.77 1.31
C GLN A 124 49.09 -6.27 2.30
N VAL A 125 48.69 -5.44 3.27
CA VAL A 125 49.59 -4.92 4.31
C VAL A 125 50.14 -6.06 5.17
N HIS A 126 49.30 -7.03 5.55
CA HIS A 126 49.72 -8.23 6.28
C HIS A 126 50.71 -9.11 5.50
N SER A 127 50.52 -9.22 4.19
CA SER A 127 51.45 -9.93 3.31
C SER A 127 52.80 -9.21 3.25
N ALA A 128 52.80 -7.90 3.00
CA ALA A 128 54.01 -7.08 2.93
C ALA A 128 54.80 -7.09 4.25
N ALA A 129 54.12 -6.90 5.38
CA ALA A 129 54.73 -6.95 6.71
C ALA A 129 55.34 -8.35 6.99
N GLY A 130 54.62 -9.43 6.66
CA GLY A 130 55.13 -10.79 6.80
C GLY A 130 56.37 -11.04 5.95
N GLY A 131 56.39 -10.53 4.72
CA GLY A 131 57.55 -10.59 3.82
C GLY A 131 58.78 -9.86 4.37
N ALA A 132 58.59 -8.65 4.91
CA ALA A 132 59.64 -7.86 5.51
C ALA A 132 60.26 -8.53 6.75
N ILE A 133 59.42 -9.06 7.64
CA ILE A 133 59.88 -9.80 8.83
C ILE A 133 60.68 -11.04 8.41
N ALA A 134 60.19 -11.80 7.43
CA ALA A 134 60.90 -12.96 6.92
C ALA A 134 62.26 -12.59 6.29
N ALA A 135 62.34 -11.44 5.61
CA ALA A 135 63.59 -10.92 5.08
C ALA A 135 64.57 -10.51 6.19
N ALA A 136 64.08 -9.82 7.24
CA ALA A 136 64.90 -9.45 8.39
C ALA A 136 65.47 -10.68 9.11
N HIS A 137 64.66 -11.73 9.32
CA HIS A 137 65.14 -12.99 9.89
C HIS A 137 66.24 -13.64 9.02
N ARG A 138 66.07 -13.68 7.69
CA ARG A 138 67.10 -14.22 6.79
C ARG A 138 68.41 -13.41 6.86
N ALA A 139 68.31 -12.10 6.99
CA ALA A 139 69.49 -11.23 7.11
C ALA A 139 70.21 -11.43 8.46
N ALA A 140 69.47 -11.53 9.56
CA ALA A 140 70.03 -11.83 10.88
C ALA A 140 70.74 -13.20 10.89
N ASP A 141 70.09 -14.22 10.32
CA ASP A 141 70.67 -15.57 10.18
C ASP A 141 71.98 -15.53 9.37
N ALA A 142 72.01 -14.80 8.25
CA ALA A 142 73.20 -14.66 7.40
C ALA A 142 74.34 -13.87 8.08
N ALA A 143 73.99 -12.95 8.99
CA ALA A 143 74.95 -12.16 9.77
C ALA A 143 75.40 -12.85 11.07
N HIS A 144 74.93 -14.08 11.33
CA HIS A 144 75.13 -14.79 12.61
C HIS A 144 74.71 -13.99 13.84
N GLN A 145 73.69 -13.13 13.70
CA GLN A 145 73.10 -12.36 14.79
C GLN A 145 71.86 -13.06 15.33
N PRO A 146 71.49 -12.87 16.60
CA PRO A 146 70.21 -13.33 17.11
C PRO A 146 69.06 -12.69 16.31
N ARG A 147 68.00 -13.47 16.06
CA ARG A 147 66.80 -12.96 15.39
C ARG A 147 66.09 -11.94 16.27
N ASP A 148 65.68 -10.84 15.67
CA ASP A 148 64.87 -9.80 16.31
C ASP A 148 63.55 -10.37 16.87
N GLU A 149 63.07 -9.80 17.99
CA GLU A 149 61.83 -10.19 18.66
C GLU A 149 60.56 -9.67 17.93
N PHE A 150 60.38 -10.03 16.65
CA PHE A 150 59.11 -9.77 15.96
C PHE A 150 58.00 -10.78 16.36
N LYS A 151 58.29 -11.67 17.31
CA LYS A 151 57.48 -12.85 17.68
C LYS A 151 56.10 -12.55 18.26
N GLN A 152 55.85 -11.33 18.76
CA GLN A 152 54.59 -11.02 19.44
C GLN A 152 53.45 -10.62 18.49
N ARG A 153 53.72 -10.34 17.21
CA ARG A 153 52.65 -10.00 16.26
C ARG A 153 51.94 -11.25 15.75
N SER A 154 50.82 -11.60 16.38
CA SER A 154 49.93 -12.60 15.79
C SER A 154 49.23 -11.99 14.57
N ARG A 155 49.29 -12.68 13.41
CA ARG A 155 48.46 -12.34 12.24
C ARG A 155 46.95 -12.37 12.54
N PHE A 156 46.58 -12.98 13.66
CA PHE A 156 45.22 -13.12 14.15
C PHE A 156 44.96 -12.23 15.38
N GLU A 157 45.89 -11.36 15.75
CA GLU A 157 45.61 -10.33 16.75
C GLU A 157 44.55 -9.40 16.17
N ALA A 158 43.33 -9.54 16.65
CA ALA A 158 42.22 -8.75 16.18
C ALA A 158 42.48 -7.29 16.57
N VAL A 159 42.68 -6.43 15.56
CA VAL A 159 42.74 -4.97 15.78
C VAL A 159 41.35 -4.41 16.13
N ALA A 160 40.30 -5.17 15.83
CA ALA A 160 38.91 -4.86 16.17
C ALA A 160 38.43 -5.68 17.37
N ASP A 161 37.52 -5.09 18.15
CA ASP A 161 36.80 -5.77 19.22
C ASP A 161 36.14 -7.07 18.72
N LEU A 162 36.47 -8.19 19.37
CA LEU A 162 35.98 -9.53 19.03
C LEU A 162 34.45 -9.62 19.13
N GLY A 163 33.82 -8.84 20.02
CA GLY A 163 32.36 -8.75 20.14
C GLY A 163 31.72 -8.21 18.87
N THR A 164 32.23 -7.08 18.37
CA THR A 164 31.78 -6.45 17.13
C THR A 164 31.90 -7.37 15.92
N LEU A 165 33.00 -8.15 15.81
CA LEU A 165 33.18 -9.14 14.75
C LEU A 165 32.18 -10.29 14.83
N ALA A 166 31.90 -10.79 16.04
CA ALA A 166 30.93 -11.87 16.25
C ALA A 166 29.51 -11.40 15.90
N ASP A 167 29.11 -10.20 16.31
CA ASP A 167 27.81 -9.61 15.98
C ASP A 167 27.66 -9.41 14.47
N LEU A 168 28.66 -8.82 13.81
CA LEU A 168 28.66 -8.66 12.35
C LEU A 168 28.52 -10.01 11.62
N SER A 169 29.22 -11.05 12.08
CA SER A 169 29.15 -12.37 11.46
C SER A 169 27.77 -13.02 11.62
N ARG A 170 27.09 -12.77 12.74
CA ARG A 170 25.72 -13.24 13.00
C ARG A 170 24.73 -12.54 12.09
N GLU A 171 24.81 -11.21 11.99
CA GLU A 171 23.91 -10.42 11.16
C GLU A 171 24.06 -10.75 9.67
N LEU A 172 25.30 -10.91 9.17
CA LEU A 172 25.52 -11.34 7.78
C LEU A 172 24.93 -12.72 7.50
N ARG A 173 25.01 -13.65 8.46
CA ARG A 173 24.40 -14.99 8.33
C ARG A 173 22.88 -14.93 8.32
N ASN A 174 22.28 -14.09 9.18
CA ASN A 174 20.85 -13.87 9.23
C ASN A 174 20.33 -13.25 7.93
N MET A 175 21.02 -12.21 7.42
CA MET A 175 20.71 -11.58 6.14
C MET A 175 20.79 -12.58 4.98
N ALA A 176 21.86 -13.37 4.90
CA ALA A 176 22.02 -14.37 3.84
C ALA A 176 20.93 -15.46 3.90
N GLY A 177 20.58 -15.92 5.11
CA GLY A 177 19.50 -16.89 5.31
C GLY A 177 18.14 -16.33 4.90
N HIS A 178 17.84 -15.08 5.27
CA HIS A 178 16.59 -14.42 4.89
C HIS A 178 16.50 -14.18 3.38
N GLN A 179 17.56 -13.69 2.74
CA GLN A 179 17.60 -13.49 1.29
C GLN A 179 17.45 -14.79 0.51
N ALA A 180 18.04 -15.90 0.98
CA ALA A 180 17.86 -17.20 0.34
C ALA A 180 16.39 -17.66 0.38
N GLN A 181 15.71 -17.47 1.51
CA GLN A 181 14.30 -17.79 1.67
C GLN A 181 13.39 -16.94 0.77
N THR A 182 13.64 -15.63 0.70
CA THR A 182 12.84 -14.72 -0.15
C THR A 182 13.04 -15.02 -1.64
N MET A 183 14.27 -15.31 -2.08
CA MET A 183 14.53 -15.75 -3.45
C MET A 183 13.86 -17.08 -3.80
N GLN A 184 13.86 -18.05 -2.87
CA GLN A 184 13.19 -19.33 -3.07
C GLN A 184 11.67 -19.13 -3.18
N ALA A 185 11.07 -18.34 -2.30
CA ALA A 185 9.65 -18.01 -2.34
C ALA A 185 9.27 -17.27 -3.64
N ALA A 186 10.09 -16.34 -4.11
CA ALA A 186 9.89 -15.64 -5.38
C ALA A 186 9.93 -16.61 -6.58
N ARG A 187 10.89 -17.55 -6.59
CA ARG A 187 10.97 -18.60 -7.62
C ARG A 187 9.77 -19.55 -7.60
N GLU A 188 9.28 -19.93 -6.42
CA GLU A 188 8.09 -20.77 -6.29
C GLU A 188 6.83 -20.06 -6.78
N ARG A 189 6.67 -18.76 -6.49
CA ARG A 189 5.56 -17.95 -7.03
C ARG A 189 5.63 -17.87 -8.56
N ALA A 190 6.81 -17.60 -9.12
CA ALA A 190 7.00 -17.55 -10.57
C ALA A 190 6.68 -18.89 -11.25
N ARG A 191 7.05 -20.03 -10.63
CA ARG A 191 6.70 -21.37 -11.13
C ARG A 191 5.21 -21.69 -11.07
N LYS A 192 4.48 -21.19 -10.06
CA LYS A 192 3.03 -21.41 -9.93
C LYS A 192 2.21 -20.53 -10.88
N ALA A 193 2.80 -19.45 -11.39
CA ALA A 193 2.16 -18.52 -12.31
C ALA A 193 2.39 -18.85 -13.79
N ALA A 194 3.24 -19.83 -14.09
CA ALA A 194 3.55 -20.35 -15.43
C ALA A 194 2.85 -21.71 -15.65
#